data_AF-A0A917GXA4-F1
#
_entry.id   AF-A0A917GXA4-F1
#
_cell.length_a   1.000
_cell.length_b   1.000
_cell.length_c   1.000
_cell.angle_alpha   90.00
_cell.angle_beta   90.00
_cell.angle_gamma   90.00
#
_symmetry.space_group_name_H-M   'P 1'
#
loop_
_entity.id
_entity.type
_entity.pdbx_description
1 polymer ?
#
loop_
_entity_poly.entity_id
_entity_poly.type
_entity_poly.pdbx_seq_one_letter_code
_entity_poly.pdbx_strand_id
1 'polypeptide(L)'
;MKINRKILKYASISGALLTGIFGMLLYGVMNTSATSAGFLTSTTVVMVPIIQAFLERKLPSRKIIVGVGIITIGLVLMTVRDQLTFDVGAIYCLIAALLYAVHIMVSNHFVQEVDALQLGIFQLGFSALYAAIFTFMFELPRFPDSSIHWLAILGLALI
;
A
#
# COMPACT_ATOMS: atom_id res chain seq x y z
N MET A 1 9.78 -25.50 -8.25
CA MET A 1 9.52 -24.54 -7.16
C MET A 1 9.35 -25.32 -5.85
N LYS A 2 10.30 -25.26 -4.91
CA LYS A 2 10.18 -25.97 -3.62
C LYS A 2 9.47 -25.06 -2.62
N ILE A 3 8.21 -25.37 -2.32
CA ILE A 3 7.40 -24.58 -1.39
C ILE A 3 7.86 -24.90 0.05
N ASN A 4 8.33 -23.88 0.76
CA ASN A 4 8.75 -23.99 2.16
C ASN A 4 7.68 -23.37 3.08
N ARG A 5 7.39 -23.98 4.23
CA ARG A 5 6.46 -23.41 5.24
C ARG A 5 6.83 -21.97 5.65
N LYS A 6 8.13 -21.64 5.64
CA LYS A 6 8.62 -20.27 5.89
C LYS A 6 8.11 -19.27 4.84
N ILE A 7 8.13 -19.65 3.56
CA ILE A 7 7.64 -18.79 2.47
C ILE A 7 6.15 -18.53 2.60
N LEU A 8 5.39 -19.57 2.95
CA LEU A 8 3.94 -19.47 3.11
C LEU A 8 3.57 -18.54 4.27
N LYS A 9 4.30 -18.61 5.38
CA LYS A 9 4.11 -17.71 6.53
C LYS A 9 4.41 -16.26 6.17
N TYR A 10 5.55 -15.99 5.51
CA TYR A 10 5.92 -14.63 5.10
C TYR A 10 4.96 -14.05 4.08
N ALA A 11 4.57 -14.85 3.08
CA ALA A 11 3.58 -14.47 2.09
C ALA A 11 2.21 -14.17 2.71
N SER A 12 1.77 -14.95 3.70
CA SER A 12 0.53 -14.70 4.43
C SER A 12 0.55 -13.37 5.19
N ILE A 13 1.63 -13.07 5.91
CA ILE A 13 1.79 -11.79 6.62
C ILE A 13 1.81 -10.62 5.64
N SER A 14 2.61 -10.74 4.58
CA SER A 14 2.73 -9.71 3.54
C SER A 14 1.40 -9.50 2.81
N GLY A 15 0.70 -10.59 2.48
CA GLY A 15 -0.62 -10.56 1.87
C GLY A 15 -1.66 -9.86 2.74
N ALA A 16 -1.66 -10.09 4.06
CA ALA A 16 -2.59 -9.42 4.97
C ALA A 16 -2.35 -7.91 5.05
N LEU A 17 -1.08 -7.48 5.08
CA LEU A 17 -0.72 -6.07 4.99
C LEU A 17 -1.17 -5.47 3.66
N LEU A 18 -0.94 -6.18 2.55
CA LEU A 18 -1.34 -5.75 1.21
C LEU A 18 -2.86 -5.60 1.08
N THR A 19 -3.64 -6.54 1.62
CA THR A 19 -5.11 -6.42 1.68
C THR A 19 -5.55 -5.20 2.48
N GLY A 20 -4.91 -4.95 3.63
CA GLY A 20 -5.17 -3.75 4.43
C GLY A 20 -4.88 -2.45 3.67
N ILE A 21 -3.77 -2.40 2.92
CA ILE A 21 -3.40 -1.26 2.08
C ILE A 21 -4.45 -1.03 1.00
N PHE A 22 -4.84 -2.08 0.26
CA PHE A 22 -5.86 -1.96 -0.78
C PHE A 22 -7.22 -1.53 -0.22
N GLY A 23 -7.64 -2.08 0.92
CA GLY A 23 -8.89 -1.69 1.57
C GLY A 23 -8.89 -0.21 1.98
N MET A 24 -7.84 0.24 2.68
CA MET A 24 -7.71 1.64 3.10
C MET A 24 -7.62 2.58 1.88
N LEU A 25 -6.91 2.18 0.83
CA LEU A 25 -6.82 2.99 -0.38
C LEU A 25 -8.16 3.08 -1.11
N LEU A 26 -8.92 1.97 -1.18
CA LEU A 26 -10.26 1.94 -1.77
C LEU A 26 -11.19 2.92 -1.05
N TYR A 27 -11.27 2.85 0.29
CA TYR A 27 -12.06 3.80 1.07
C TYR A 27 -11.54 5.24 0.94
N GLY A 28 -10.23 5.44 0.80
CA GLY A 28 -9.63 6.73 0.50
C GLY A 28 -10.20 7.31 -0.79
N VAL A 29 -10.04 6.60 -1.91
CA VAL A 29 -10.49 7.06 -3.25
C VAL A 29 -12.01 7.20 -3.36
N MET A 30 -12.79 6.48 -2.54
CA MET A 30 -14.24 6.67 -2.46
C MET A 30 -14.65 8.00 -1.79
N ASN A 31 -13.78 8.57 -0.94
CA ASN A 31 -14.09 9.74 -0.11
C ASN A 31 -13.25 10.98 -0.44
N THR A 32 -12.19 10.85 -1.25
CA THR A 32 -11.36 11.96 -1.75
C THR A 32 -11.08 11.79 -3.25
N SER A 33 -10.59 12.84 -3.92
CA SER A 33 -10.15 12.76 -5.31
C SER A 33 -9.00 11.76 -5.51
N ALA A 34 -8.92 11.16 -6.70
CA ALA A 34 -7.83 10.25 -7.08
C ALA A 34 -6.45 10.95 -7.02
N THR A 35 -6.38 12.24 -7.39
CA THR A 35 -5.17 13.06 -7.29
C THR A 35 -4.71 13.19 -5.84
N SER A 36 -5.62 13.55 -4.94
CA SER A 36 -5.36 13.66 -3.51
C SER A 36 -4.93 12.33 -2.90
N ALA A 37 -5.60 11.23 -3.27
CA ALA A 37 -5.27 9.89 -2.79
C ALA A 37 -3.88 9.44 -3.25
N GLY A 38 -3.54 9.61 -4.52
CA GLY A 38 -2.22 9.32 -5.07
C GLY A 38 -1.12 10.17 -4.42
N PHE A 39 -1.42 11.44 -4.16
CA PHE A 39 -0.49 12.32 -3.46
C PHE A 39 -0.26 11.89 -2.00
N LEU A 40 -1.33 11.67 -1.23
CA LEU A 40 -1.22 11.28 0.18
C LEU A 40 -0.55 9.92 0.35
N THR A 41 -0.82 8.97 -0.53
CA THR A 41 -0.14 7.66 -0.50
C THR A 41 1.35 7.76 -0.85
N SER A 42 1.76 8.70 -1.69
CA SER A 42 3.18 8.95 -2.00
C SER A 42 4.01 9.40 -0.79
N THR A 43 3.36 9.87 0.29
CA THR A 43 4.02 10.18 1.57
C THR A 43 4.68 8.95 2.19
N THR A 44 4.38 7.74 1.73
CA THR A 44 5.10 6.50 2.05
C THR A 44 6.62 6.67 1.90
N VAL A 45 7.09 7.40 0.88
CA VAL A 45 8.52 7.66 0.62
C VAL A 45 9.20 8.40 1.79
N VAL A 46 8.43 9.23 2.51
CA VAL A 46 8.86 9.91 3.75
C VAL A 46 8.69 9.02 4.97
N MET A 47 7.60 8.26 5.04
CA MET A 47 7.30 7.41 6.20
C MET A 47 8.32 6.29 6.37
N VAL A 48 8.73 5.62 5.28
CA VAL A 48 9.72 4.51 5.33
C VAL A 48 11.00 4.89 6.10
N PRO A 49 11.73 5.95 5.71
CA PRO A 49 12.96 6.31 6.43
C PRO A 49 12.71 6.85 7.84
N ILE A 50 11.56 7.46 8.13
CA ILE A 50 11.20 7.89 9.49
C ILE A 50 11.01 6.68 10.41
N ILE A 51 10.24 5.68 9.96
CA ILE A 51 10.01 4.45 10.72
C ILE A 51 11.33 3.69 10.87
N GLN A 52 12.15 3.64 9.82
CA GLN A 52 13.47 3.02 9.88
C GLN A 52 14.38 3.72 10.90
N ALA A 53 14.44 5.06 10.90
CA ALA A 53 15.22 5.81 11.87
C ALA A 53 14.74 5.60 13.32
N PHE A 54 13.42 5.51 13.52
CA PHE A 54 12.83 5.20 14.81
C PHE A 54 13.22 3.79 15.29
N LEU A 55 13.16 2.80 14.39
CA LEU A 55 13.51 1.42 14.71
C LEU A 55 15.02 1.22 14.96
N GLU A 56 15.87 1.86 14.17
CA GLU A 56 17.33 1.80 14.29
C GLU A 56 17.91 2.73 15.37
N ARG A 57 17.07 3.62 15.93
CA ARG A 57 17.47 4.70 16.86
C ARG A 57 18.63 5.55 16.33
N LYS A 58 18.72 5.69 15.00
CA LYS A 58 19.75 6.46 14.30
C LYS A 58 19.08 7.45 13.37
N LEU A 59 19.62 8.67 13.32
CA LEU A 59 19.09 9.69 12.44
C LEU A 59 19.27 9.27 10.97
N PRO A 60 18.27 9.49 10.11
CA PRO A 60 18.39 9.22 8.69
C PRO A 60 19.48 10.11 8.07
N SER A 61 20.07 9.65 6.97
CA SER A 61 21.10 10.41 6.25
C SER A 61 20.60 11.80 5.83
N ARG A 62 21.51 12.78 5.70
CA ARG A 62 21.17 14.16 5.30
C ARG A 62 20.38 14.23 3.98
N LYS A 63 20.59 13.27 3.07
CA LYS A 63 19.85 13.14 1.80
C LYS A 63 18.38 12.83 2.02
N ILE A 64 18.07 11.94 2.97
CA ILE A 64 16.70 11.58 3.34
C ILE A 64 15.99 12.81 3.92
N ILE A 65 16.65 13.53 4.84
CA ILE A 65 16.07 14.72 5.47
C ILE A 65 15.70 15.77 4.42
N VAL A 66 16.57 16.00 3.43
CA VAL A 66 16.28 16.91 2.31
C VAL A 66 15.09 16.40 1.48
N GLY A 67 15.03 15.09 1.19
CA GLY A 67 13.89 14.47 0.50
C GLY A 67 12.56 14.66 1.23
N VAL A 68 12.56 14.47 2.56
CA VAL A 68 11.39 14.73 3.41
C VAL A 68 10.96 16.19 3.31
N GLY A 69 11.91 17.13 3.33
CA GLY A 69 11.62 18.56 3.16
C GLY A 69 10.96 18.88 1.83
N ILE A 70 11.49 18.33 0.71
CA ILE A 70 10.92 18.54 -0.62
C ILE A 70 9.50 17.98 -0.74
N ILE A 71 9.25 16.77 -0.23
CA ILE A 71 7.91 16.15 -0.25
C ILE A 71 6.93 16.95 0.61
N THR A 72 7.37 17.46 1.76
CA THR A 72 6.55 18.32 2.62
C THR A 72 6.18 19.63 1.92
N ILE A 73 7.10 20.24 1.18
CA ILE A 73 6.82 21.43 0.36
C ILE A 73 5.80 21.09 -0.74
N GLY A 74 5.97 19.95 -1.42
CA GLY A 74 5.00 19.44 -2.39
C GLY A 74 3.60 19.28 -1.79
N LEU A 75 3.51 18.74 -0.57
CA LEU A 75 2.26 18.56 0.17
C LEU A 75 1.58 19.89 0.44
N VAL A 76 2.32 20.89 0.92
CA VAL A 76 1.78 22.23 1.18
C VAL A 76 1.31 22.90 -0.11
N LEU A 77 2.11 22.85 -1.19
CA LEU A 77 1.75 23.48 -2.47
C LEU A 77 0.51 22.86 -3.11
N MET A 78 0.38 21.53 -3.08
CA MET A 78 -0.84 20.87 -3.57
C MET A 78 -2.03 21.15 -2.66
N THR A 79 -1.82 21.24 -1.34
CA THR A 79 -2.89 21.56 -0.39
C THR A 79 -3.50 22.94 -0.66
N VAL A 80 -2.65 23.92 -0.97
CA VAL A 80 -3.08 25.28 -1.32
C VAL A 80 -3.79 25.33 -2.69
N ARG A 81 -3.38 24.50 -3.66
CA ARG A 81 -3.96 24.50 -5.01
C ARG A 81 -5.31 23.80 -5.08
N ASP A 82 -5.43 22.62 -4.49
CA ASP A 82 -6.61 21.76 -4.64
C ASP A 82 -7.65 21.97 -3.53
N GLN A 83 -7.44 22.97 -2.64
CA GLN A 83 -8.20 23.13 -1.40
C GLN A 83 -8.33 21.77 -0.70
N LEU A 84 -7.22 21.04 -0.51
CA LEU A 84 -7.23 19.71 0.11
C LEU A 84 -7.97 19.81 1.44
N THR A 85 -9.24 19.42 1.42
CA THR A 85 -10.03 19.26 2.61
C THR A 85 -9.48 18.03 3.29
N PHE A 86 -9.09 18.17 4.56
CA PHE A 86 -8.82 17.02 5.42
C PHE A 86 -10.15 16.31 5.67
N ASP A 87 -10.60 15.58 4.65
CA ASP A 87 -11.76 14.73 4.69
C ASP A 87 -11.37 13.36 5.26
N VAL A 88 -12.40 12.53 5.46
CA VAL A 88 -12.20 11.18 5.99
C VAL A 88 -11.39 10.33 5.01
N GLY A 89 -11.45 10.62 3.69
CA GLY A 89 -10.66 9.96 2.66
C GLY A 89 -9.16 10.18 2.84
N ALA A 90 -8.75 11.41 3.17
CA ALA A 90 -7.36 11.74 3.44
C ALA A 90 -6.77 10.93 4.60
N ILE A 91 -7.57 10.71 5.66
CA ILE A 91 -7.17 9.87 6.80
C ILE A 91 -6.92 8.42 6.35
N TYR A 92 -7.83 7.85 5.57
CA TYR A 92 -7.65 6.50 5.02
C TYR A 92 -6.41 6.40 4.13
N CYS A 93 -6.14 7.39 3.29
CA CYS A 93 -4.93 7.41 2.45
C CYS A 93 -3.63 7.51 3.27
N LEU A 94 -3.62 8.29 4.35
CA LEU A 94 -2.46 8.38 5.25
C LEU A 94 -2.24 7.08 6.04
N ILE A 95 -3.31 6.43 6.49
CA ILE A 95 -3.24 5.09 7.11
C ILE A 95 -2.70 4.08 6.09
N ALA A 96 -3.18 4.11 4.85
CA ALA A 96 -2.68 3.26 3.77
C ALA A 96 -1.18 3.48 3.51
N ALA A 97 -0.72 4.75 3.48
CA ALA A 97 0.69 5.10 3.34
C ALA A 97 1.54 4.53 4.48
N LEU A 98 1.04 4.60 5.71
CA LEU A 98 1.73 4.06 6.88
C LEU A 98 1.83 2.53 6.83
N LEU A 99 0.71 1.84 6.52
CA LEU A 99 0.73 0.39 6.33
C LEU A 99 1.68 0.00 5.19
N TYR A 100 1.72 0.78 4.12
CA TYR A 100 2.59 0.51 2.99
C TYR A 100 4.07 0.68 3.35
N ALA A 101 4.42 1.68 4.17
CA ALA A 101 5.76 1.83 4.69
C ALA A 101 6.19 0.62 5.55
N VAL A 102 5.29 0.12 6.42
CA VAL A 102 5.52 -1.11 7.20
C VAL A 102 5.68 -2.32 6.27
N HIS A 103 4.82 -2.45 5.27
CA HIS A 103 4.91 -3.53 4.27
C HIS A 103 6.23 -3.49 3.51
N ILE A 104 6.73 -2.32 3.11
CA ILE A 104 8.06 -2.17 2.47
C ILE A 104 9.16 -2.68 3.40
N MET A 105 9.15 -2.29 4.68
CA MET A 105 10.16 -2.73 5.63
C MET A 105 10.13 -4.25 5.87
N VAL A 106 8.94 -4.80 6.06
CA VAL A 106 8.72 -6.24 6.26
C VAL A 106 9.15 -7.02 5.01
N SER A 107 8.76 -6.54 3.83
CA SER A 107 9.13 -7.15 2.55
C SER A 107 10.64 -7.12 2.34
N ASN A 108 11.31 -6.00 2.60
CA ASN A 108 12.77 -5.87 2.53
C ASN A 108 13.50 -6.89 3.40
N HIS A 109 12.94 -7.24 4.56
CA HIS A 109 13.50 -8.30 5.41
C HIS A 109 13.18 -9.70 4.87
N PHE A 110 11.93 -9.95 4.45
CA PHE A 110 11.52 -11.28 3.99
C PHE A 110 12.21 -11.72 2.70
N VAL A 111 12.44 -10.80 1.75
CA VAL A 111 13.13 -11.13 0.48
C VAL A 111 14.60 -11.52 0.67
N GLN A 112 15.21 -11.24 1.83
CA GLN A 112 16.56 -11.72 2.16
C GLN A 112 16.55 -13.18 2.64
N GLU A 113 15.40 -13.67 3.10
CA GLU A 113 15.22 -14.96 3.76
C GLU A 113 14.58 -16.02 2.86
N VAL A 114 13.89 -15.59 1.79
CA VAL A 114 13.18 -16.44 0.84
C VAL A 114 13.28 -15.88 -0.58
N ASP A 115 13.03 -16.74 -1.57
CA ASP A 115 12.97 -16.35 -2.98
C ASP A 115 11.92 -15.24 -3.20
N ALA A 116 12.37 -14.09 -3.70
CA ALA A 116 11.53 -12.90 -3.84
C ALA A 116 10.38 -13.11 -4.84
N LEU A 117 10.62 -13.86 -5.91
CA LEU A 117 9.60 -14.17 -6.91
C LEU A 117 8.47 -15.01 -6.30
N GLN A 118 8.81 -16.08 -5.59
CA GLN A 118 7.83 -16.89 -4.89
C GLN A 118 7.08 -16.10 -3.80
N LEU A 119 7.78 -15.27 -3.03
CA LEU A 119 7.13 -14.40 -2.04
C LEU A 119 6.09 -13.49 -2.73
N GLY A 120 6.45 -12.87 -3.86
CA GLY A 120 5.56 -12.02 -4.65
C GLY A 120 4.32 -12.75 -5.18
N ILE A 121 4.48 -13.96 -5.71
CA ILE A 121 3.36 -14.77 -6.20
C ILE A 121 2.43 -15.16 -5.04
N PHE A 122 3.00 -15.69 -3.95
CA PHE A 122 2.18 -16.16 -2.84
C PHE A 122 1.53 -15.02 -2.05
N GLN A 123 2.18 -13.87 -1.88
CA GLN A 123 1.57 -12.75 -1.15
C GLN A 123 0.37 -12.18 -1.91
N LEU A 124 0.42 -12.13 -3.24
CA LEU A 124 -0.72 -11.73 -4.06
C LEU A 124 -1.85 -12.76 -3.96
N GLY A 125 -1.52 -14.06 -3.98
CA GLY A 125 -2.49 -15.14 -3.75
C GLY A 125 -3.17 -15.05 -2.39
N PHE A 126 -2.41 -14.79 -1.31
CA PHE A 126 -2.97 -14.57 0.02
C PHE A 126 -3.79 -13.29 0.10
N SER A 127 -3.34 -12.21 -0.52
CA SER A 127 -4.09 -10.95 -0.56
C SER A 127 -5.44 -11.13 -1.25
N ALA A 128 -5.47 -11.85 -2.38
CA ALA A 128 -6.70 -12.21 -3.08
C ALA A 128 -7.62 -13.09 -2.20
N LEU A 129 -7.06 -14.07 -1.48
CA LEU A 129 -7.81 -14.90 -0.55
C LEU A 129 -8.45 -14.07 0.58
N TYR A 130 -7.67 -13.19 1.22
CA TYR A 130 -8.17 -12.33 2.29
C TYR A 130 -9.22 -11.34 1.78
N ALA A 131 -8.97 -10.70 0.62
CA ALA A 131 -9.93 -9.83 -0.02
C ALA A 131 -11.25 -10.56 -0.30
N ALA A 132 -11.20 -11.79 -0.83
CA ALA A 132 -12.38 -12.60 -1.06
C ALA A 132 -13.14 -12.88 0.25
N ILE A 133 -12.43 -13.27 1.32
CA ILE A 133 -13.03 -13.49 2.65
C ILE A 133 -13.74 -12.20 3.13
N PHE A 134 -13.09 -11.04 3.01
CA PHE A 134 -13.68 -9.76 3.36
C PHE A 134 -14.92 -9.44 2.50
N THR A 135 -14.86 -9.66 1.18
CA THR A 135 -16.01 -9.48 0.30
C THR A 135 -17.19 -10.33 0.75
N PHE A 136 -17.01 -11.63 1.02
CA PHE A 136 -18.12 -12.49 1.47
C PHE A 136 -18.66 -12.15 2.86
N MET A 137 -17.84 -11.53 3.73
CA MET A 137 -18.26 -11.16 5.09
C MET A 137 -18.98 -9.81 5.15
N PHE A 138 -18.55 -8.83 4.36
CA PHE A 138 -18.99 -7.43 4.48
C PHE A 138 -19.82 -6.94 3.30
N GLU A 139 -19.74 -7.58 2.13
CA GLU A 139 -20.42 -7.15 0.91
C GLU A 139 -21.12 -8.33 0.21
N LEU A 140 -21.95 -8.03 -0.79
CA LEU A 140 -22.44 -9.08 -1.70
C LEU A 140 -21.47 -9.16 -2.89
N PRO A 141 -20.87 -10.34 -3.17
CA PRO A 141 -20.04 -10.53 -4.34
C PRO A 141 -20.81 -10.15 -5.61
N ARG A 142 -20.31 -9.16 -6.35
CA ARG A 142 -20.86 -8.76 -7.64
C ARG A 142 -19.83 -9.02 -8.72
N PHE A 143 -20.25 -9.72 -9.76
CA PHE A 143 -19.42 -9.90 -10.94
C PHE A 143 -19.42 -8.61 -11.77
N PRO A 144 -18.37 -8.37 -12.57
CA PRO A 144 -18.36 -7.22 -13.45
C PRO A 144 -19.45 -7.34 -14.51
N ASP A 145 -20.40 -6.40 -14.49
CA ASP A 145 -21.57 -6.40 -15.39
C ASP A 145 -21.25 -5.96 -16.84
N SER A 146 -20.04 -5.46 -17.08
CA SER A 146 -19.62 -4.87 -18.36
C SER A 146 -18.24 -5.36 -18.81
N SER A 147 -18.06 -5.46 -20.13
CA SER A 147 -16.77 -5.80 -20.77
C SER A 147 -15.67 -4.78 -20.45
N ILE A 148 -16.04 -3.53 -20.19
CA ILE A 148 -15.10 -2.47 -19.79
C ILE A 148 -14.47 -2.78 -18.43
N HIS A 149 -15.26 -3.28 -17.47
CA HIS A 149 -14.74 -3.63 -16.15
C HIS A 149 -13.80 -4.85 -16.23
N TRP A 150 -14.13 -5.84 -17.08
CA TRP A 150 -13.23 -6.96 -17.36
C TRP A 150 -11.92 -6.52 -18.00
N LEU A 151 -11.98 -5.59 -18.96
CA LEU A 151 -10.79 -5.04 -19.60
C LEU A 151 -9.92 -4.25 -18.60
N ALA A 152 -10.53 -3.51 -17.67
CA ALA A 152 -9.82 -2.83 -16.60
C ALA A 152 -9.11 -3.82 -15.65
N ILE A 153 -9.79 -4.91 -15.25
CA ILE A 153 -9.21 -5.96 -14.39
C ILE A 153 -8.02 -6.64 -15.09
N LEU A 154 -8.20 -7.05 -16.35
CA LEU A 154 -7.13 -7.70 -17.12
C LEU A 154 -5.97 -6.75 -17.41
N GLY A 155 -6.26 -5.48 -17.70
CA GLY A 155 -5.26 -4.44 -17.87
C GLY A 155 -4.41 -4.26 -16.61
N LEU A 156 -5.05 -4.13 -15.45
CA LEU A 156 -4.35 -4.01 -14.15
C LEU A 156 -3.61 -5.28 -13.72
N ALA A 157 -4.03 -6.46 -14.20
CA ALA A 157 -3.33 -7.71 -13.91
C ALA A 157 -2.05 -7.90 -14.75
N LEU A 158 -1.95 -7.23 -15.91
CA LEU A 158 -0.81 -7.33 -16.82
C LEU A 158 0.29 -6.29 -16.55
N ILE A 159 -0.10 -5.12 -16.02
CA ILE A 159 0.79 -3.98 -15.69
C ILE A 159 1.40 -4.17 -14.30
#